data_AF-A0AA39CSI5-F1
#
_entry.id   AF-A0AA39CSI5-F1
#
_cell.length_a   1.000
_cell.length_b   1.000
_cell.length_c   1.000
_cell.angle_alpha   90.00
_cell.angle_beta   90.00
_cell.angle_gamma   90.00
#
_symmetry.space_group_name_H-M   'P 1'
#
loop_
_entity.id
_entity.type
_entity.pdbx_description
1 polymer ?
#
loop_
_entity_poly.entity_id
_entity_poly.type
_entity_poly.pdbx_seq_one_letter_code
_entity_poly.pdbx_strand_id
1 'polypeptide(L)'
;MPPRAKQKNGPPPKAELRTKPTVPNWPPLSPVIPAEHLSIETVLEGQILVIRNLFTSTLCKNYVSFLASIPMTTTPGKPKRGEAVRVNDRFQVDDPVFAKTLWEYSGLKSLVETFDDKTTFDGKVLGLNPNIRVYRYRPGQFFDKHYDESNKIQFGKDKMPAKTTWTLLIYLTTCQGGETAFYPEATKKGVAPPDPIVVGLETGMALLHKHGDECLYHEGKEVLSGEKWVLRSDLVVQR
;
A
#
# COMPACT_ATOMS: atom_id res chain seq x y z
N MET A 1 -29.16 -46.69 -34.13
CA MET A 1 -28.46 -45.87 -33.11
C MET A 1 -27.01 -46.32 -33.02
N PRO A 2 -26.03 -45.53 -33.50
CA PRO A 2 -24.61 -45.86 -33.38
C PRO A 2 -24.07 -45.47 -31.99
N PRO A 3 -23.10 -46.20 -31.42
CA PRO A 3 -22.60 -45.95 -30.07
C PRO A 3 -21.62 -44.76 -30.02
N ARG A 4 -21.77 -43.91 -28.99
CA ARG A 4 -20.90 -42.76 -28.71
C ARG A 4 -19.48 -43.20 -28.35
N ALA A 5 -18.48 -42.70 -29.09
CA ALA A 5 -17.08 -42.85 -28.76
C ALA A 5 -16.71 -42.04 -27.49
N LYS A 6 -15.98 -42.67 -26.58
CA LYS A 6 -15.43 -42.04 -25.36
C LYS A 6 -14.25 -41.14 -25.75
N GLN A 7 -14.37 -39.82 -25.52
CA GLN A 7 -13.23 -38.90 -25.57
C GLN A 7 -12.27 -39.21 -24.42
N LYS A 8 -11.00 -39.47 -24.76
CA LYS A 8 -9.90 -39.55 -23.79
C LYS A 8 -9.52 -38.13 -23.38
N ASN A 9 -9.63 -37.83 -22.09
CA ASN A 9 -9.09 -36.61 -21.50
C ASN A 9 -7.56 -36.61 -21.62
N GLY A 10 -7.01 -35.59 -22.28
CA GLY A 10 -5.58 -35.32 -22.30
C GLY A 10 -5.07 -34.92 -20.91
N PRO A 11 -3.75 -35.01 -20.67
CA PRO A 11 -3.15 -34.61 -19.39
C PRO A 11 -3.41 -33.13 -19.11
N PRO A 12 -3.57 -32.73 -17.84
CA PRO A 12 -3.81 -31.34 -17.47
C PRO A 12 -2.61 -30.47 -17.90
N PRO A 13 -2.84 -29.20 -18.28
CA PRO A 13 -1.76 -28.29 -18.63
C PRO A 13 -0.81 -28.14 -17.43
N LYS A 14 0.50 -28.25 -17.70
CA LYS A 14 1.55 -28.05 -16.69
C LYS A 14 1.39 -26.66 -16.09
N ALA A 15 1.26 -26.59 -14.76
CA ALA A 15 1.33 -25.34 -14.04
C ALA A 15 2.69 -24.68 -14.32
N GLU A 16 2.68 -23.50 -14.94
CA GLU A 16 3.87 -22.68 -15.07
C GLU A 16 4.42 -22.41 -13.67
N LEU A 17 5.68 -22.78 -13.44
CA LEU A 17 6.42 -22.45 -12.24
C LEU A 17 6.49 -20.91 -12.13
N ARG A 18 5.62 -20.32 -11.31
CA ARG A 18 5.74 -18.91 -10.91
C ARG A 18 7.05 -18.76 -10.15
N THR A 19 8.08 -18.26 -10.81
CA THR A 19 9.32 -17.86 -10.15
C THR A 19 8.99 -16.75 -9.15
N LYS A 20 9.47 -16.87 -7.91
CA LYS A 20 9.35 -15.78 -6.95
C LYS A 20 10.09 -14.57 -7.52
N PRO A 21 9.53 -13.35 -7.44
CA PRO A 21 10.21 -12.14 -7.89
C PRO A 21 11.57 -12.03 -7.19
N THR A 22 12.63 -11.84 -7.96
CA THR A 22 13.96 -11.55 -7.43
C THR A 22 13.96 -10.17 -6.79
N VAL A 23 14.62 -10.02 -5.64
CA VAL A 23 14.82 -8.71 -4.98
C VAL A 23 15.49 -7.75 -5.96
N PRO A 24 14.87 -6.60 -6.27
CA PRO A 24 15.43 -5.65 -7.21
C PRO A 24 16.50 -4.80 -6.52
N ASN A 25 17.44 -4.25 -7.29
CA ASN A 25 18.49 -3.38 -6.75
C ASN A 25 17.95 -1.96 -6.55
N TRP A 26 17.27 -1.72 -5.41
CA TRP A 26 16.63 -0.45 -5.10
C TRP A 26 17.61 0.74 -5.19
N PRO A 27 17.21 1.88 -5.80
CA PRO A 27 18.01 3.09 -5.75
C PRO A 27 18.25 3.54 -4.31
N PRO A 28 19.37 4.19 -4.00
CA PRO A 28 19.62 4.70 -2.66
C PRO A 28 18.52 5.69 -2.26
N LEU A 29 18.16 5.69 -0.96
CA LEU A 29 17.31 6.73 -0.39
C LEU A 29 18.14 8.01 -0.22
N SER A 30 18.36 8.74 -1.32
CA SER A 30 19.10 10.00 -1.32
C SER A 30 18.72 10.89 -2.51
N PRO A 31 18.58 12.22 -2.32
CA PRO A 31 18.63 12.92 -1.03
C PRO A 31 17.35 12.71 -0.21
N VAL A 32 17.49 12.62 1.11
CA VAL A 32 16.39 12.56 2.08
C VAL A 32 16.20 13.89 2.79
N ILE A 33 14.99 14.15 3.28
CA ILE A 33 14.72 15.29 4.14
C ILE A 33 15.06 14.89 5.59
N PRO A 34 15.81 15.71 6.35
CA PRO A 34 16.05 15.46 7.76
C PRO A 34 14.73 15.32 8.54
N ALA A 35 14.69 14.38 9.50
CA ALA A 35 13.46 14.04 10.20
C ALA A 35 12.88 15.23 10.99
N GLU A 36 13.74 16.13 11.48
CA GLU A 36 13.38 17.37 12.18
C GLU A 36 12.64 18.39 11.30
N HIS A 37 12.69 18.23 9.98
CA HIS A 37 11.95 19.07 9.02
C HIS A 37 10.66 18.42 8.52
N LEU A 38 10.32 17.23 9.05
CA LEU A 38 9.10 16.51 8.73
C LEU A 38 8.16 16.57 9.93
N SER A 39 6.86 16.46 9.65
CA SER A 39 5.82 16.39 10.67
C SER A 39 4.71 15.46 10.21
N ILE A 40 4.07 14.79 11.17
CA ILE A 40 2.82 14.08 10.93
C ILE A 40 1.67 15.09 11.08
N GLU A 41 0.81 15.16 10.07
CA GLU A 41 -0.45 15.90 10.08
C GLU A 41 -1.62 14.92 10.23
N THR A 42 -2.48 15.14 11.22
CA THR A 42 -3.68 14.33 11.44
C THR A 42 -4.82 14.83 10.57
N VAL A 43 -5.27 14.01 9.62
CA VAL A 43 -6.44 14.28 8.77
C VAL A 43 -7.72 13.78 9.44
N LEU A 44 -7.66 12.60 10.07
CA LEU A 44 -8.72 12.06 10.89
C LEU A 44 -8.10 11.34 12.09
N GLU A 45 -8.50 11.76 13.29
CA GLU A 45 -7.96 11.25 14.55
C GLU A 45 -8.04 9.73 14.63
N GLY A 46 -6.94 9.10 15.01
CA GLY A 46 -6.81 7.63 15.09
C GLY A 46 -7.03 6.86 13.78
N GLN A 47 -7.14 7.51 12.62
CA GLN A 47 -7.54 6.85 11.36
C GLN A 47 -6.70 7.22 10.14
N ILE A 48 -6.38 8.50 9.95
CA ILE A 48 -5.74 9.01 8.74
C ILE A 48 -4.69 10.06 9.13
N LEU A 49 -3.44 9.77 8.77
CA LEU A 49 -2.29 10.63 9.00
C LEU A 49 -1.56 10.86 7.67
N VAL A 50 -1.00 12.05 7.48
CA VAL A 50 -0.16 12.37 6.31
C VAL A 50 1.20 12.94 6.73
N ILE A 51 2.23 12.62 5.94
CA ILE A 51 3.57 13.19 6.09
C ILE A 51 3.95 13.77 4.74
N ARG A 52 3.98 15.09 4.64
CA ARG A 52 4.32 15.80 3.40
C ARG A 52 5.83 15.78 3.20
N ASN A 53 6.25 15.70 1.94
CA ASN A 53 7.65 15.71 1.54
C ASN A 53 8.52 14.60 2.18
N LEU A 54 7.93 13.47 2.62
CA LEU A 54 8.71 12.34 3.14
C LEU A 54 9.82 11.94 2.16
N PHE A 55 9.49 11.88 0.86
CA PHE A 55 10.47 11.78 -0.22
C PHE A 55 10.65 13.12 -0.91
N THR A 56 11.90 13.44 -1.25
CA THR A 56 12.19 14.58 -2.13
C THR A 56 11.67 14.31 -3.55
N SER A 57 11.36 15.36 -4.30
CA SER A 57 10.97 15.23 -5.71
C SER A 57 12.04 14.51 -6.56
N THR A 58 13.33 14.70 -6.26
CA THR A 58 14.44 13.99 -6.92
C THR A 58 14.40 12.50 -6.61
N LEU A 59 14.20 12.14 -5.34
CA LEU A 59 14.10 10.75 -4.92
C LEU A 59 12.90 10.05 -5.59
N CYS A 60 11.74 10.71 -5.62
CA CYS A 60 10.56 10.21 -6.34
C CYS A 60 10.84 9.94 -7.82
N LYS A 61 11.46 10.89 -8.53
CA LYS A 61 11.83 10.73 -9.95
C LYS A 61 12.78 9.55 -10.18
N ASN A 62 13.80 9.40 -9.34
CA ASN A 62 14.76 8.30 -9.42
C ASN A 62 14.06 6.94 -9.22
N TYR A 63 13.16 6.86 -8.23
CA TYR A 63 12.38 5.65 -7.98
C TYR A 63 11.42 5.34 -9.12
N VAL A 64 10.68 6.32 -9.65
CA VAL A 64 9.79 6.11 -10.79
C VAL A 64 10.56 5.63 -12.02
N SER A 65 11.72 6.24 -12.32
CA SER A 65 12.56 5.82 -13.44
C SER A 65 13.05 4.38 -13.30
N PHE A 66 13.45 3.97 -12.10
CA PHE A 66 13.86 2.60 -11.81
C PHE A 66 12.68 1.61 -11.87
N LEU A 67 11.56 1.94 -11.22
CA LEU A 67 10.38 1.09 -11.16
C LEU A 67 9.77 0.88 -12.56
N ALA A 68 9.87 1.87 -13.44
CA ALA A 68 9.44 1.76 -14.84
C ALA A 68 10.21 0.69 -15.62
N SER A 69 11.44 0.32 -15.20
CA SER A 69 12.21 -0.76 -15.81
C SER A 69 11.90 -2.14 -15.22
N ILE A 70 11.11 -2.22 -14.15
CA ILE A 70 10.73 -3.50 -13.52
C ILE A 70 9.47 -4.05 -14.20
N PRO A 71 9.44 -5.34 -14.60
CA PRO A 71 8.22 -5.98 -15.08
C PRO A 71 7.13 -5.96 -14.00
N MET A 72 5.97 -5.38 -14.32
CA MET A 72 4.79 -5.35 -13.47
C MET A 72 3.67 -6.16 -14.09
N THR A 73 2.83 -6.75 -13.25
CA THR A 73 1.66 -7.54 -13.70
C THR A 73 0.40 -6.73 -13.50
N THR A 74 -0.39 -6.55 -14.57
CA THR A 74 -1.72 -5.95 -14.46
C THR A 74 -2.66 -6.91 -13.73
N THR A 75 -3.36 -6.41 -12.70
CA THR A 75 -4.35 -7.21 -11.97
C THR A 75 -5.54 -7.57 -12.86
N PRO A 76 -6.13 -8.76 -12.67
CA PRO A 76 -7.32 -9.12 -13.42
C PRO A 76 -8.49 -8.22 -13.00
N GLY A 77 -9.18 -7.62 -13.97
CA GLY A 77 -10.35 -6.77 -13.71
C GLY A 77 -11.58 -7.52 -13.18
N LYS A 78 -11.51 -8.85 -13.03
CA LYS A 78 -12.52 -9.67 -12.36
C LYS A 78 -11.97 -10.12 -11.00
N PRO A 79 -12.51 -9.61 -9.88
CA PRO A 79 -12.05 -10.00 -8.55
C PRO A 79 -12.53 -11.41 -8.20
N LYS A 80 -11.91 -12.01 -7.17
CA LYS A 80 -12.49 -13.21 -6.56
C LYS A 80 -13.72 -12.83 -5.76
N ARG A 81 -14.57 -13.81 -5.45
CA ARG A 81 -15.76 -13.60 -4.61
C ARG A 81 -15.33 -13.00 -3.26
N GLY A 82 -15.88 -11.83 -2.92
CA GLY A 82 -15.58 -11.12 -1.68
C GLY A 82 -14.38 -10.16 -1.77
N GLU A 83 -13.68 -10.11 -2.89
CA GLU A 83 -12.62 -9.11 -3.14
C GLU A 83 -13.19 -7.96 -3.97
N ALA A 84 -12.70 -6.74 -3.75
CA ALA A 84 -13.07 -5.58 -4.55
C ALA A 84 -12.37 -5.59 -5.92
N VAL A 85 -13.05 -5.02 -6.93
CA VAL A 85 -12.51 -4.89 -8.29
C VAL A 85 -11.26 -4.03 -8.27
N ARG A 86 -10.21 -4.50 -8.95
CA ARG A 86 -8.95 -3.77 -9.04
C ARG A 86 -8.36 -3.90 -10.43
N VAL A 87 -8.00 -2.76 -10.99
CA VAL A 87 -7.28 -2.70 -12.26
C VAL A 87 -6.08 -1.81 -12.03
N ASN A 88 -4.90 -2.40 -11.84
CA ASN A 88 -3.65 -1.67 -11.74
C ASN A 88 -2.46 -2.56 -12.13
N ASP A 89 -1.34 -1.95 -12.44
CA ASP A 89 -0.08 -2.67 -12.58
C ASP A 89 0.58 -2.84 -11.21
N ARG A 90 1.01 -4.06 -10.89
CA ARG A 90 1.53 -4.40 -9.58
C ARG A 90 2.85 -5.15 -9.66
N PHE A 91 3.78 -4.72 -8.81
CA PHE A 91 4.97 -5.48 -8.42
C PHE A 91 4.93 -5.73 -6.91
N GLN A 92 5.41 -6.88 -6.47
CA GLN A 92 5.44 -7.27 -5.06
C GLN A 92 6.70 -8.09 -4.81
N VAL A 93 7.39 -7.82 -3.70
CA VAL A 93 8.56 -8.57 -3.26
C VAL A 93 8.64 -8.61 -1.75
N ASP A 94 9.14 -9.70 -1.19
CA ASP A 94 9.51 -9.79 0.22
C ASP A 94 10.96 -9.34 0.36
N ASP A 95 11.17 -8.17 0.97
CA ASP A 95 12.49 -7.54 1.12
C ASP A 95 12.63 -6.87 2.50
N PRO A 96 13.10 -7.62 3.51
CA PRO A 96 13.29 -7.08 4.86
C PRO A 96 14.42 -6.05 4.93
N VAL A 97 15.39 -6.08 4.00
CA VAL A 97 16.50 -5.13 3.98
C VAL A 97 15.98 -3.77 3.53
N PHE A 98 15.25 -3.73 2.40
CA PHE A 98 14.66 -2.48 1.93
C PHE A 98 13.60 -1.93 2.89
N ALA A 99 12.76 -2.79 3.49
CA ALA A 99 11.79 -2.35 4.50
C ALA A 99 12.47 -1.68 5.70
N LYS A 100 13.57 -2.26 6.20
CA LYS A 100 14.38 -1.66 7.28
C LYS A 100 15.02 -0.35 6.84
N THR A 101 15.59 -0.30 5.64
CA THR A 101 16.20 0.92 5.09
C THR A 101 15.16 2.04 4.96
N LEU A 102 13.97 1.73 4.43
CA LEU A 102 12.88 2.70 4.33
C LEU A 102 12.44 3.20 5.71
N TRP A 103 12.30 2.31 6.70
CA TRP A 103 11.92 2.69 8.06
C TRP A 103 12.94 3.60 8.73
N GLU A 104 14.22 3.24 8.67
CA GLU A 104 15.30 3.91 9.41
C GLU A 104 15.73 5.23 8.76
N TYR A 105 15.76 5.32 7.43
CA TYR A 105 16.42 6.42 6.72
C TYR A 105 15.47 7.40 6.03
N SER A 106 14.17 7.11 5.94
CA SER A 106 13.19 8.07 5.38
C SER A 106 12.72 9.15 6.37
N GLY A 107 13.05 9.00 7.66
CA GLY A 107 12.49 9.80 8.75
C GLY A 107 11.25 9.19 9.41
N LEU A 108 10.63 8.16 8.81
CA LEU A 108 9.44 7.48 9.36
C LEU A 108 9.63 7.02 10.81
N LYS A 109 10.75 6.37 11.13
CA LYS A 109 11.03 5.90 12.49
C LYS A 109 10.98 7.04 13.50
N SER A 110 11.69 8.13 13.24
CA SER A 110 11.74 9.30 14.13
C SER A 110 10.34 9.89 14.31
N LEU A 111 9.59 10.07 13.22
CA LEU A 111 8.25 10.64 13.26
C LEU A 111 7.29 9.80 14.10
N VAL A 112 7.26 8.48 13.89
CA VAL A 112 6.40 7.57 14.67
C VAL A 112 6.84 7.48 16.13
N GLU A 113 8.15 7.41 16.40
CA GLU A 113 8.68 7.34 17.77
C GLU A 113 8.48 8.64 18.55
N THR A 114 8.37 9.79 17.88
CA THR A 114 8.19 11.11 18.51
C THR A 114 6.75 11.63 18.47
N PHE A 115 5.84 11.00 17.72
CA PHE A 115 4.43 11.42 17.64
C PHE A 115 3.77 11.51 19.02
N ASP A 116 3.07 12.61 19.29
CA ASP A 116 2.61 12.96 20.65
C ASP A 116 1.66 11.91 21.24
N ASP A 117 0.66 11.47 20.48
CA ASP A 117 -0.25 10.42 20.91
C ASP A 117 0.33 9.03 20.62
N LYS A 118 0.95 8.42 21.64
CA LYS A 118 1.47 7.05 21.55
C LYS A 118 0.38 5.99 21.40
N THR A 119 -0.88 6.30 21.70
CA THR A 119 -1.98 5.33 21.61
C THR A 119 -2.48 5.14 20.19
N THR A 120 -2.24 6.12 19.30
CA THR A 120 -2.62 6.11 17.87
C THR A 120 -2.24 4.82 17.14
N PHE A 121 -1.07 4.23 17.43
CA PHE A 121 -0.56 3.06 16.69
C PHE A 121 -0.94 1.70 17.30
N ASP A 122 -1.87 1.66 18.27
CA ASP A 122 -2.36 0.44 18.95
C ASP A 122 -1.24 -0.42 19.58
N GLY A 123 -0.13 0.20 19.98
CA GLY A 123 0.99 -0.46 20.63
C GLY A 123 2.36 -0.04 20.09
N LYS A 124 3.38 -0.84 20.40
CA LYS A 124 4.76 -0.57 19.99
C LYS A 124 4.96 -0.90 18.51
N VAL A 125 5.20 0.14 17.71
CA VAL A 125 5.61 -0.01 16.30
C VAL A 125 7.05 -0.55 16.25
N LEU A 126 7.23 -1.65 15.51
CA LEU A 126 8.51 -2.35 15.38
C LEU A 126 9.25 -1.99 14.08
N GLY A 127 8.53 -1.53 13.07
CA GLY A 127 9.07 -1.18 11.76
C GLY A 127 8.05 -1.38 10.65
N LEU A 128 8.53 -1.65 9.44
CA LEU A 128 7.72 -1.84 8.24
C LEU A 128 7.62 -3.31 7.83
N ASN A 129 6.47 -3.69 7.28
CA ASN A 129 6.22 -5.00 6.72
C ASN A 129 7.18 -5.28 5.55
N PRO A 130 7.97 -6.38 5.56
CA PRO A 130 8.86 -6.78 4.46
C PRO A 130 8.17 -6.99 3.12
N ASN A 131 6.84 -7.18 3.11
CA ASN A 131 6.06 -7.31 1.88
C ASN A 131 5.87 -5.95 1.17
N ILE A 132 6.90 -5.56 0.42
CA ILE A 132 6.96 -4.32 -0.35
C ILE A 132 6.14 -4.47 -1.63
N ARG A 133 5.27 -3.49 -1.89
CA ARG A 133 4.37 -3.48 -3.03
C ARG A 133 4.53 -2.18 -3.80
N VAL A 134 4.50 -2.27 -5.12
CA VAL A 134 4.52 -1.11 -6.01
C VAL A 134 3.28 -1.17 -6.87
N TYR A 135 2.60 -0.03 -6.98
CA TYR A 135 1.42 0.14 -7.81
C TYR A 135 1.67 1.21 -8.86
N ARG A 136 1.29 0.92 -10.10
CA ARG A 136 1.13 1.91 -11.17
C ARG A 136 -0.33 1.89 -11.64
N TYR A 137 -0.93 3.07 -11.71
CA TYR A 137 -2.25 3.27 -12.30
C TYR A 137 -2.15 4.23 -13.50
N ARG A 138 -2.78 3.84 -14.60
CA ARG A 138 -2.92 4.58 -15.86
C ARG A 138 -4.37 5.07 -16.03
N PRO A 139 -4.67 5.93 -17.01
CA PRO A 139 -6.04 6.35 -17.26
C PRO A 139 -7.02 5.17 -17.35
N GLY A 140 -8.13 5.23 -16.62
CA GLY A 140 -9.13 4.15 -16.50
C GLY A 140 -8.84 3.09 -15.43
N GLN A 141 -7.68 3.15 -14.77
CA GLN A 141 -7.30 2.20 -13.71
C GLN A 141 -7.69 2.72 -12.32
N PHE A 142 -8.11 1.81 -11.44
CA PHE A 142 -8.66 2.12 -10.11
C PHE A 142 -8.55 0.92 -9.17
N PHE A 143 -8.88 1.14 -7.90
CA PHE A 143 -9.15 0.08 -6.94
C PHE A 143 -10.44 0.40 -6.18
N ASP A 144 -11.48 -0.37 -6.44
CA ASP A 144 -12.83 -0.17 -5.89
C ASP A 144 -12.85 -0.26 -4.36
N LYS A 145 -13.95 0.19 -3.76
CA LYS A 145 -14.06 0.34 -2.31
C LYS A 145 -13.90 -1.00 -1.59
N HIS A 146 -13.05 -1.02 -0.58
CA HIS A 146 -12.70 -2.20 0.19
C HIS A 146 -12.29 -1.85 1.62
N TYR A 147 -12.09 -2.91 2.40
CA TYR A 147 -11.38 -2.88 3.68
C TYR A 147 -10.05 -3.61 3.50
N ASP A 148 -9.01 -3.11 4.15
CA ASP A 148 -7.73 -3.79 4.24
C ASP A 148 -7.66 -4.57 5.57
N GLU A 149 -7.21 -5.82 5.52
CA GLU A 149 -7.09 -6.68 6.70
C GLU A 149 -5.70 -6.58 7.37
N SER A 150 -5.65 -6.85 8.68
CA SER A 150 -4.39 -7.04 9.39
C SER A 150 -3.76 -8.39 9.07
N ASN A 151 -2.45 -8.40 8.78
CA ASN A 151 -1.68 -9.62 8.64
C ASN A 151 -1.03 -9.99 9.98
N LYS A 152 -1.18 -11.24 10.42
CA LYS A 152 -0.39 -11.81 11.53
C LYS A 152 0.97 -12.22 11.00
N ILE A 153 2.05 -11.70 11.56
CA ILE A 153 3.41 -11.97 11.07
C ILE A 153 4.38 -12.27 12.22
N GLN A 154 5.52 -12.86 11.87
CA GLN A 154 6.69 -12.96 12.73
C GLN A 154 7.72 -11.92 12.27
N PHE A 155 8.09 -11.00 13.15
CA PHE A 155 8.89 -9.83 12.79
C PHE A 155 10.33 -9.93 13.34
N GLY A 156 11.28 -9.48 12.52
CA GLY A 156 12.71 -9.44 12.88
C GLY A 156 13.36 -10.82 13.00
N LYS A 157 14.63 -10.83 13.40
CA LYS A 157 15.44 -12.06 13.55
C LYS A 157 14.87 -12.98 14.64
N ASP A 158 14.32 -12.40 15.70
CA ASP A 158 13.76 -13.12 16.84
C ASP A 158 12.33 -13.63 16.59
N LYS A 159 11.79 -13.42 15.38
CA LYS A 159 10.45 -13.88 14.96
C LYS A 159 9.33 -13.45 15.92
N MET A 160 9.44 -12.22 16.42
CA MET A 160 8.49 -11.65 17.37
C MET A 160 7.06 -11.69 16.80
N PRO A 161 6.07 -12.24 17.53
CA PRO A 161 4.68 -12.18 17.11
C PRO A 161 4.22 -10.72 16.96
N ALA A 162 3.69 -10.38 15.79
CA ALA A 162 3.28 -9.02 15.45
C ALA A 162 2.07 -9.02 14.51
N LYS A 163 1.49 -7.84 14.29
CA LYS A 163 0.46 -7.61 13.25
C LYS A 163 0.71 -6.32 12.49
N THR A 164 0.22 -6.25 11.26
CA THR A 164 0.12 -4.96 10.55
C THR A 164 -1.12 -4.20 11.02
N THR A 165 -1.00 -2.89 11.27
CA THR A 165 -2.11 -2.05 11.80
C THR A 165 -2.38 -0.78 11.00
N TRP A 166 -1.38 -0.28 10.26
CA TRP A 166 -1.53 0.87 9.39
C TRP A 166 -0.95 0.58 8.01
N THR A 167 -1.68 0.89 6.94
CA THR A 167 -1.14 0.89 5.59
C THR A 167 -0.33 2.16 5.36
N LEU A 168 0.88 2.02 4.82
CA LEU A 168 1.73 3.11 4.37
C LEU A 168 1.70 3.18 2.84
N LEU A 169 1.24 4.29 2.28
CA LEU A 169 1.33 4.62 0.86
C LEU A 169 2.26 5.81 0.67
N ILE A 170 3.33 5.66 -0.10
CA ILE A 170 4.20 6.78 -0.50
C ILE A 170 3.88 7.09 -1.96
N TYR A 171 3.32 8.27 -2.21
CA TYR A 171 2.99 8.74 -3.55
C TYR A 171 4.25 9.25 -4.25
N LEU A 172 4.63 8.61 -5.36
CA LEU A 172 5.83 8.99 -6.12
C LEU A 172 5.53 9.96 -7.27
N THR A 173 4.26 10.08 -7.65
CA THR A 173 3.77 11.00 -8.67
C THR A 173 2.39 11.54 -8.30
N THR A 174 1.96 12.57 -9.03
CA THR A 174 0.58 13.06 -9.03
C THR A 174 -0.09 12.79 -10.39
N CYS A 175 -1.41 12.84 -10.42
CA CYS A 175 -2.24 12.64 -11.61
C CYS A 175 -3.58 13.39 -11.43
N GLN A 176 -4.40 13.46 -12.48
CA GLN A 176 -5.79 13.87 -12.35
C GLN A 176 -6.65 12.67 -11.93
N GLY A 177 -7.49 12.84 -10.93
CA GLY A 177 -8.12 11.70 -10.26
C GLY A 177 -7.10 10.91 -9.45
N GLY A 178 -7.38 9.63 -9.19
CA GLY A 178 -6.44 8.75 -8.49
C GLY A 178 -6.34 9.01 -6.98
N GLU A 179 -7.17 9.84 -6.38
CA GLU A 179 -7.13 10.14 -4.94
C GLU A 179 -7.44 8.89 -4.11
N THR A 180 -7.01 8.87 -2.85
CA THR A 180 -7.50 7.87 -1.89
C THR A 180 -8.70 8.47 -1.15
N ALA A 181 -9.87 7.85 -1.28
CA ALA A 181 -11.10 8.32 -0.65
C ALA A 181 -11.59 7.35 0.41
N PHE A 182 -11.91 7.89 1.59
CA PHE A 182 -12.39 7.17 2.76
C PHE A 182 -13.84 7.53 3.04
N TYR A 183 -14.63 6.54 3.45
CA TYR A 183 -16.07 6.63 3.63
C TYR A 183 -16.44 6.27 5.08
N PRO A 184 -16.38 7.23 6.02
CA PRO A 184 -16.79 6.99 7.39
C PRO A 184 -18.28 6.66 7.49
N GLU A 185 -18.62 5.80 8.43
CA GLU A 185 -20.02 5.43 8.69
C GLU A 185 -20.74 6.48 9.55
N ALA A 186 -22.06 6.47 9.50
CA ALA A 186 -22.87 7.31 10.37
C ALA A 186 -22.71 6.90 11.84
N THR A 187 -22.53 7.87 12.74
CA THR A 187 -22.36 7.60 14.18
C THR A 187 -23.62 7.08 14.86
N LYS A 188 -24.80 7.26 14.25
CA LYS A 188 -26.09 6.82 14.77
C LYS A 188 -26.99 6.34 13.64
N LYS A 189 -27.82 5.34 13.93
CA LYS A 189 -28.83 4.84 13.00
C LYS A 189 -29.82 5.96 12.64
N GLY A 190 -30.06 6.17 11.35
CA GLY A 190 -30.98 7.19 10.84
C GLY A 190 -30.35 8.56 10.58
N VAL A 191 -29.06 8.73 10.86
CA VAL A 191 -28.28 9.90 10.43
C VAL A 191 -27.56 9.55 9.12
N ALA A 192 -27.49 10.50 8.19
CA ALA A 192 -26.72 10.32 6.97
C ALA A 192 -25.23 10.17 7.31
N PRO A 193 -24.47 9.33 6.59
CA PRO A 193 -23.02 9.28 6.76
C PRO A 193 -22.40 10.65 6.42
N PRO A 194 -21.26 11.01 7.03
CA PRO A 194 -20.53 12.21 6.66
C PRO A 194 -20.03 12.13 5.22
N ASP A 195 -19.67 13.29 4.66
CA ASP A 195 -19.04 13.34 3.35
C ASP A 195 -17.72 12.53 3.33
N PRO A 196 -17.36 11.92 2.19
CA PRO A 196 -16.11 11.18 2.08
C PRO A 196 -14.89 12.07 2.33
N ILE A 197 -13.91 11.53 3.05
CA ILE A 197 -12.62 12.19 3.26
C ILE A 197 -11.73 11.83 2.09
N VAL A 198 -11.33 12.82 1.30
CA VAL A 198 -10.50 12.62 0.11
C VAL A 198 -9.09 13.11 0.37
N VAL A 199 -8.12 12.20 0.35
CA VAL A 199 -6.69 12.53 0.44
C VAL A 199 -6.13 12.64 -0.98
N GLY A 200 -5.77 13.87 -1.36
CA GLY A 200 -5.14 14.17 -2.64
C GLY A 200 -3.73 13.58 -2.77
N LEU A 201 -3.22 13.55 -4.00
CA LEU A 201 -1.86 13.07 -4.26
C LEU A 201 -0.89 14.24 -4.23
N GLU A 202 0.18 14.07 -3.46
CA GLU A 202 1.32 14.98 -3.47
C GLU A 202 2.60 14.16 -3.65
N THR A 203 3.42 14.56 -4.63
CA THR A 203 4.69 13.87 -4.90
C THR A 203 5.56 13.89 -3.65
N GLY A 204 5.92 12.69 -3.19
CA GLY A 204 6.75 12.48 -2.00
C GLY A 204 5.98 12.45 -0.69
N MET A 205 4.67 12.67 -0.70
CA MET A 205 3.83 12.53 0.49
C MET A 205 3.63 11.04 0.84
N ALA A 206 3.65 10.75 2.14
CA ALA A 206 3.18 9.50 2.68
C ALA A 206 1.79 9.66 3.30
N LEU A 207 0.90 8.72 3.01
CA LEU A 207 -0.38 8.52 3.67
C LEU A 207 -0.27 7.27 4.55
N LEU A 208 -0.60 7.43 5.82
CA LEU A 208 -0.81 6.36 6.77
C LEU A 208 -2.31 6.29 7.06
N HIS A 209 -2.94 5.14 6.82
CA HIS A 209 -4.33 4.93 7.23
C HIS A 209 -4.49 3.61 7.99
N LYS A 210 -5.34 3.62 9.01
CA LYS A 210 -5.60 2.46 9.85
C LYS A 210 -6.27 1.36 9.02
N HIS A 211 -5.91 0.11 9.29
CA HIS A 211 -6.53 -1.07 8.66
C HIS A 211 -6.76 -2.19 9.68
N GLY A 212 -7.38 -3.29 9.25
CA GLY A 212 -7.87 -4.34 10.15
C GLY A 212 -9.25 -4.02 10.69
N ASP A 213 -9.47 -4.29 11.98
CA ASP A 213 -10.81 -4.23 12.61
C ASP A 213 -11.42 -2.82 12.60
N GLU A 214 -10.58 -1.78 12.53
CA GLU A 214 -10.98 -0.37 12.49
C GLU A 214 -10.75 0.27 11.12
N CYS A 215 -10.59 -0.54 10.06
CA CYS A 215 -10.38 -0.03 8.72
C CYS A 215 -11.61 0.76 8.23
N LEU A 216 -11.40 2.00 7.78
CA LEU A 216 -12.42 2.72 7.04
C LEU A 216 -12.62 2.09 5.66
N TYR A 217 -13.87 2.06 5.21
CA TYR A 217 -14.18 1.67 3.83
C TYR A 217 -13.55 2.71 2.90
N HIS A 218 -12.72 2.26 1.95
CA HIS A 218 -11.93 3.19 1.15
C HIS A 218 -11.63 2.67 -0.24
N GLU A 219 -11.31 3.57 -1.17
CA GLU A 219 -10.95 3.24 -2.54
C GLU A 219 -9.75 4.05 -3.03
N GLY A 220 -9.09 3.54 -4.06
CA GLY A 220 -8.25 4.34 -4.94
C GLY A 220 -9.08 4.75 -6.15
N LYS A 221 -9.44 6.04 -6.23
CA LYS A 221 -10.26 6.57 -7.33
C LYS A 221 -9.60 6.33 -8.68
N GLU A 222 -10.42 6.37 -9.72
CA GLU A 222 -9.97 6.24 -11.10
C GLU A 222 -8.96 7.34 -11.45
N VAL A 223 -7.86 6.94 -12.08
CA VAL A 223 -6.95 7.89 -12.73
C VAL A 223 -7.59 8.34 -14.03
N LEU A 224 -7.77 9.65 -14.19
CA LEU A 224 -8.39 10.26 -15.38
C LEU A 224 -7.33 10.68 -16.40
N SER A 225 -6.19 11.19 -15.94
CA SER A 225 -5.05 11.56 -16.78
C SER A 225 -3.73 11.49 -16.02
N GLY A 226 -2.62 11.21 -16.72
CA GLY A 226 -1.30 10.99 -16.12
C GLY A 226 -1.08 9.55 -15.63
N GLU A 227 -0.03 9.34 -14.84
CA GLU A 227 0.29 8.04 -14.23
C GLU A 227 0.52 8.20 -12.72
N LYS A 228 -0.19 7.41 -11.91
CA LYS A 228 -0.02 7.35 -10.45
C LYS A 228 0.92 6.22 -10.07
N TRP A 229 2.02 6.54 -9.40
CA TRP A 229 2.96 5.57 -8.85
C TRP A 229 2.94 5.61 -7.32
N VAL A 230 2.82 4.45 -6.69
CA VAL A 230 2.76 4.30 -5.23
C VAL A 230 3.67 3.18 -4.76
N LEU A 231 4.49 3.46 -3.76
CA LEU A 231 5.18 2.45 -2.97
C LEU A 231 4.35 2.16 -1.72
N ARG A 232 4.13 0.88 -1.40
CA ARG A 232 3.35 0.45 -0.24
C ARG A 232 4.14 -0.50 0.65
N SER A 233 4.02 -0.25 1.95
CA SER A 233 4.30 -1.18 3.04
C SER A 233 3.22 -1.00 4.12
N ASP A 234 3.39 -1.57 5.30
CA ASP A 234 2.47 -1.43 6.41
C ASP A 234 3.27 -1.30 7.73
N LEU A 235 2.81 -0.49 8.68
CA LEU A 235 3.39 -0.46 10.02
C LEU A 235 3.14 -1.80 10.72
N VAL A 236 4.19 -2.34 11.32
CA VAL A 236 4.16 -3.56 12.11
C VAL A 236 4.16 -3.22 13.58
N VAL A 237 3.18 -3.73 14.31
CA VAL A 237 3.00 -3.49 15.74
C VAL A 237 3.10 -4.80 16.51
N GLN A 238 3.79 -4.75 17.64
CA GLN A 238 3.93 -5.89 18.55
C GLN A 238 2.56 -6.38 19.01
N ARG A 239 2.34 -7.71 18.96
CA ARG A 239 1.14 -8.35 19.50
C ARG A 239 1.25 -8.61 20.99
#